data_AF-A0A517RI02-F1
#
_entry.id   AF-A0A517RI02-F1
#
_cell.length_a   1.000
_cell.length_b   1.000
_cell.length_c   1.000
_cell.angle_alpha   90.00
_cell.angle_beta   90.00
_cell.angle_gamma   90.00
#
_symmetry.space_group_name_H-M   'P 1'
#
loop_
_entity.id
_entity.type
_entity.pdbx_description
1 polymer ?
#
loop_
_entity_poly.entity_id
_entity_poly.type
_entity_poly.pdbx_seq_one_letter_code
_entity_poly.pdbx_strand_id
1 'polypeptide(L)'
;MAWIEYREGKNKGSWRIAFRIGEQRFNRSLKTENKDEAEARQARLEESIRLVESGRIEIPPGADIPTFLLSDGKLKQSSSIAVRALTLSQLFEEFFFKLPEGNLEDSTIYGMQRHRRHLERIIGVRFPVQQLTTEVLQNYVSKRSRGCLITSKKVNGLARLLHEVFS
;
A
#
# COMPACT_ATOMS: atom_id res chain seq x y z
N MET A 1 17.15 23.42 18.42
CA MET A 1 16.25 24.59 18.52
C MET A 1 15.28 24.58 17.35
N ALA A 2 13.98 24.61 17.61
CA ALA A 2 12.93 24.70 16.59
C ALA A 2 12.15 26.01 16.76
N TRP A 3 11.59 26.52 15.67
CA TRP A 3 10.69 27.68 15.68
C TRP A 3 9.68 27.56 14.54
N ILE A 4 8.55 28.25 14.69
CA ILE A 4 7.50 28.29 13.68
C ILE A 4 7.48 29.64 12.97
N GLU A 5 7.20 29.61 11.68
CA GLU A 5 7.07 30.79 10.83
C GLU A 5 5.71 30.72 10.13
N TYR A 6 4.88 31.76 10.30
CA TYR A 6 3.68 31.90 9.49
C TYR A 6 4.05 32.42 8.11
N ARG A 7 3.65 31.72 7.05
CA ARG A 7 3.75 32.23 5.69
C ARG A 7 2.37 32.46 5.12
N GLU A 8 2.10 33.72 4.81
CA GLU A 8 0.93 34.11 4.03
C GLU A 8 1.09 33.61 2.58
N GLY A 9 0.05 32.97 2.08
CA GLY A 9 -0.03 32.46 0.70
C GLY A 9 -1.06 33.24 -0.10
N LYS A 10 -1.01 33.12 -1.43
CA LYS A 10 -1.95 33.85 -2.33
C LYS A 10 -3.44 33.59 -2.05
N ASN A 11 -3.78 32.41 -1.51
CA ASN A 11 -5.16 32.03 -1.16
C ASN A 11 -5.33 31.69 0.32
N LYS A 12 -4.35 30.99 0.92
CA LYS A 12 -4.37 30.49 2.30
C LYS A 12 -2.97 30.50 2.87
N GLY A 13 -2.82 31.02 4.08
CA GLY A 13 -1.55 30.99 4.80
C GLY A 13 -1.28 29.59 5.36
N SER A 14 -0.02 29.29 5.69
CA SER A 14 0.28 28.07 6.43
C SER A 14 1.46 28.28 7.35
N TRP A 15 1.39 27.65 8.51
CA TRP A 15 2.51 27.54 9.42
C TRP A 15 3.57 26.62 8.83
N ARG A 16 4.82 27.04 8.95
CA ARG A 16 6.01 26.22 8.68
C ARG A 16 6.77 26.05 9.97
N ILE A 17 7.46 24.92 10.09
CA ILE A 17 8.39 24.64 11.17
C ILE A 17 9.80 24.59 10.62
N ALA A 18 10.70 25.34 11.24
CA ALA A 18 12.11 25.33 10.94
C ALA A 18 12.87 24.89 12.19
N PHE A 19 13.88 24.04 12.00
CA PHE A 19 14.67 23.52 13.11
C PHE A 19 16.07 23.14 12.65
N ARG A 20 16.98 23.06 13.60
CA ARG A 20 18.36 22.62 13.39
C ARG A 20 18.66 21.40 14.25
N ILE A 21 19.29 20.41 13.65
CA ILE A 21 19.83 19.23 14.33
C ILE A 21 21.26 18.99 13.82
N GLY A 22 22.22 18.95 14.74
CA GLY A 22 23.64 19.01 14.40
C GLY A 22 23.99 20.23 13.53
N GLU A 23 24.60 19.98 12.37
CA GLU A 23 24.99 21.03 11.41
C GLU A 23 23.93 21.34 10.35
N GLN A 24 22.85 20.54 10.29
CA GLN A 24 21.84 20.65 9.24
C GLN A 24 20.63 21.47 9.69
N ARG A 25 20.17 22.38 8.81
CA ARG A 25 18.94 23.16 8.98
C ARG A 25 17.84 22.59 8.09
N PHE A 26 16.67 22.38 8.67
CA PHE A 26 15.49 21.88 7.98
C PHE A 26 14.33 22.86 8.05
N ASN A 27 13.48 22.86 7.02
CA ASN A 27 12.24 23.62 6.96
C ASN A 27 11.14 22.76 6.33
N ARG A 28 9.99 22.64 7.01
CA ARG A 28 8.82 21.89 6.54
C ARG A 28 7.54 22.70 6.75
N SER A 29 6.61 22.60 5.80
CA SER A 29 5.27 23.18 5.97
C SER A 29 4.40 22.24 6.80
N LEU A 30 3.70 22.79 7.80
CA LEU A 30 2.73 22.07 8.62
C LEU A 30 1.36 21.97 7.95
N LYS A 31 1.13 22.70 6.84
CA LYS A 31 -0.15 22.75 6.10
C LYS A 31 -1.36 23.03 7.00
N THR A 32 -1.15 23.76 8.10
CA THR A 32 -2.21 24.21 9.01
C THR A 32 -2.18 25.73 9.10
N GLU A 33 -3.35 26.33 9.30
CA GLU A 33 -3.54 27.74 9.60
C GLU A 33 -3.70 27.96 11.12
N ASN A 34 -3.95 26.88 11.87
CA ASN A 34 -4.16 26.95 13.31
C ASN A 34 -2.83 27.09 14.05
N LYS A 35 -2.69 28.18 14.81
CA LYS A 35 -1.51 28.49 15.60
C LYS A 35 -1.29 27.46 16.73
N ASP A 36 -2.34 27.08 17.45
CA ASP A 36 -2.25 26.13 18.56
C ASP A 36 -1.77 24.76 18.08
N GLU A 37 -2.25 24.34 16.91
CA GLU A 37 -1.80 23.09 16.29
C GLU A 37 -0.33 23.18 15.86
N ALA A 38 0.11 24.35 15.37
CA ALA A 38 1.50 24.58 15.00
C ALA A 38 2.43 24.55 16.22
N GLU A 39 2.04 25.19 17.32
CA GLU A 39 2.78 25.19 18.59
C GLU A 39 2.83 23.78 19.19
N ALA A 40 1.72 23.03 19.19
CA ALA A 40 1.70 21.64 19.65
C ALA A 40 2.63 20.73 18.82
N ARG A 41 2.74 20.96 17.51
CA ARG A 41 3.69 20.24 16.64
C ARG A 41 5.13 20.68 16.89
N GLN A 42 5.37 21.95 17.21
CA GLN A 42 6.69 22.45 17.60
C GLN A 42 7.17 21.79 18.89
N ALA A 43 6.36 21.78 19.94
CA ALA A 43 6.71 21.18 21.22
C ALA A 43 7.06 19.68 21.09
N ARG A 44 6.29 18.94 20.28
CA ARG A 44 6.58 17.53 19.98
C ARG A 44 7.89 17.34 19.23
N LEU A 45 8.17 18.21 18.26
CA LEU A 45 9.42 18.16 17.51
C LEU A 45 10.63 18.43 18.41
N GLU A 46 10.53 19.40 19.30
CA GLU A 46 11.60 19.73 20.25
C GLU A 46 11.93 18.57 21.18
N GLU A 47 10.90 17.88 21.70
CA GLU A 47 11.11 16.68 22.50
C GLU A 47 11.74 15.54 21.68
N SER A 48 11.28 15.32 20.45
CA SER A 48 11.88 14.32 19.55
C SER A 48 13.36 14.60 19.25
N ILE A 49 13.73 15.87 19.04
CA ILE A 49 15.13 16.28 18.86
C ILE A 49 15.95 15.95 20.11
N ARG A 50 15.43 16.25 21.31
CA ARG A 50 16.09 15.95 22.59
C ARG A 50 16.29 14.45 22.78
N LEU A 51 15.32 13.62 22.38
CA LEU A 51 15.44 12.17 22.45
C LEU A 51 16.49 11.60 21.48
N VAL A 52 16.66 12.22 20.31
CA VAL A 52 17.73 11.87 19.37
C VAL A 52 19.09 12.29 19.91
N GLU A 53 19.21 13.52 20.42
CA GLU A 53 20.46 14.04 21.00
C GLU A 53 20.92 13.23 22.22
N SER A 54 19.98 12.72 23.02
CA SER A 54 20.27 11.83 24.16
C SER A 54 20.52 10.37 23.75
N GLY A 55 20.46 10.03 22.46
CA GLY A 55 20.70 8.69 21.94
C GLY A 55 19.59 7.67 22.25
N ARG A 56 18.43 8.11 22.73
CA ARG A 56 17.27 7.22 22.98
C ARG A 56 16.52 6.85 21.70
N ILE A 57 16.58 7.72 20.69
CA ILE A 57 16.03 7.47 19.36
C ILE A 57 17.19 7.55 18.37
N GLU A 58 17.47 6.43 17.71
CA GLU A 58 18.43 6.39 16.61
C GLU A 58 17.71 6.70 15.29
N ILE A 59 18.28 7.60 14.50
CA ILE A 59 17.78 7.89 13.15
C ILE A 59 18.34 6.81 12.22
N PRO A 60 17.48 6.03 11.53
CA PRO A 60 17.97 5.01 10.62
C PRO A 60 18.68 5.65 9.40
N PRO A 61 19.74 5.01 8.89
CA PRO A 61 20.50 5.54 7.76
C PRO A 61 19.60 5.65 6.52
N GLY A 62 19.56 6.84 5.90
CA GLY A 62 18.76 7.13 4.71
C GLY A 62 17.32 7.61 4.95
N ALA A 63 16.88 7.76 6.21
CA ALA A 63 15.56 8.32 6.50
C ALA A 63 15.51 9.84 6.29
N ASP A 64 14.36 10.36 5.81
CA ASP A 64 14.11 11.81 5.77
C ASP A 64 13.94 12.34 7.20
N ILE A 65 14.99 12.95 7.73
CA ILE A 65 15.12 13.42 9.12
C ILE A 65 13.90 14.26 9.55
N PRO A 66 13.41 15.26 8.78
CA PRO A 66 12.23 16.01 9.18
C PRO A 66 10.96 15.17 9.29
N THR A 67 10.76 14.23 8.38
CA THR A 67 9.58 13.36 8.39
C THR A 67 9.66 12.39 9.56
N PHE A 68 10.85 11.87 9.86
CA PHE A 68 11.11 11.01 11.01
C PHE A 68 10.79 11.69 12.35
N LEU A 69 11.32 12.89 12.55
CA LEU A 69 11.17 13.65 13.79
C LEU A 69 9.74 14.18 13.97
N LEU A 70 9.07 14.60 12.89
CA LEU A 70 7.65 14.99 12.95
C LEU A 70 6.71 13.80 13.19
N SER A 71 7.19 12.58 13.00
CA SER A 71 6.44 11.33 13.26
C SER A 71 6.78 10.73 14.63
N ASP A 72 7.40 11.48 15.54
CA ASP A 72 7.82 11.04 16.88
C ASP A 72 8.66 9.73 16.84
N GLY A 73 9.53 9.59 15.83
CA GLY A 73 10.38 8.41 15.65
C GLY A 73 9.64 7.14 15.17
N LYS A 74 8.33 7.22 14.91
CA LYS A 74 7.55 6.11 14.38
C LYS A 74 7.64 6.05 12.86
N LEU A 75 8.67 5.36 12.34
CA LEU A 75 8.67 4.89 10.94
C LEU A 75 7.82 3.63 10.73
N LYS A 76 7.20 3.11 11.79
CA LYS A 76 6.31 1.94 11.75
C LYS A 76 4.85 2.35 11.96
N GLN A 77 4.32 3.02 10.96
CA GLN A 77 3.14 2.55 10.26
C GLN A 77 3.04 3.44 9.04
N SER A 78 3.37 2.85 7.88
CA SER A 78 2.86 3.33 6.60
C SER A 78 1.47 3.87 6.88
N SER A 79 1.29 5.18 6.73
CA SER A 79 -0.02 5.78 6.57
C SER A 79 -0.80 4.82 5.69
N SER A 80 -1.83 4.18 6.24
CA SER A 80 -2.84 3.54 5.43
C SER A 80 -3.54 4.68 4.70
N ILE A 81 -2.88 5.26 3.70
CA ILE A 81 -3.59 5.56 2.48
C ILE A 81 -4.26 4.23 2.20
N ALA A 82 -5.55 4.15 2.46
CA ALA A 82 -6.34 3.02 2.07
C ALA A 82 -6.25 3.00 0.54
N VAL A 83 -5.17 2.42 0.02
CA VAL A 83 -5.09 1.96 -1.35
C VAL A 83 -6.28 1.05 -1.42
N ARG A 84 -7.34 1.53 -2.09
CA ARG A 84 -8.58 0.77 -2.27
C ARG A 84 -8.14 -0.62 -2.69
N ALA A 85 -8.29 -1.58 -1.79
CA ALA A 85 -7.73 -2.90 -2.00
C ALA A 85 -8.46 -3.48 -3.22
N LEU A 86 -7.74 -3.61 -4.33
CA LEU A 86 -8.32 -4.11 -5.58
C LEU A 86 -8.92 -5.48 -5.29
N THR A 87 -10.22 -5.61 -5.51
CA THR A 87 -10.90 -6.89 -5.29
C THR A 87 -10.68 -7.83 -6.46
N LEU A 88 -10.82 -9.13 -6.21
CA LEU A 88 -10.67 -10.16 -7.23
C LEU A 88 -11.62 -9.95 -8.43
N SER A 89 -12.85 -9.49 -8.19
CA SER A 89 -13.80 -9.15 -9.27
C SER A 89 -13.31 -8.01 -10.14
N GLN A 90 -12.83 -6.94 -9.49
CA GLN A 90 -12.33 -5.75 -10.18
C GLN A 90 -11.10 -6.08 -11.02
N LEU A 91 -10.20 -6.92 -10.50
CA LEU A 91 -9.04 -7.40 -11.26
C LEU A 91 -9.47 -8.10 -12.56
N PHE A 92 -10.41 -9.03 -12.48
CA PHE A 92 -10.86 -9.75 -13.67
C PHE A 92 -11.65 -8.87 -14.63
N GLU A 93 -12.49 -7.97 -14.12
CA GLU A 93 -13.21 -6.99 -14.95
C GLU A 93 -12.23 -6.11 -15.73
N GLU A 94 -11.22 -5.55 -15.07
CA GLU A 94 -10.19 -4.76 -15.74
C GLU A 94 -9.39 -5.57 -16.75
N PHE A 95 -9.06 -6.82 -16.43
CA PHE A 95 -8.34 -7.72 -17.34
C PHE A 95 -9.14 -7.97 -18.63
N PHE A 96 -10.41 -8.37 -18.52
CA PHE A 96 -11.23 -8.65 -19.70
C PHE A 96 -11.60 -7.37 -20.47
N PHE A 97 -11.75 -6.23 -19.79
CA PHE A 97 -11.99 -4.95 -20.44
C PHE A 97 -10.80 -4.47 -21.28
N LYS A 98 -9.56 -4.73 -20.82
CA LYS A 98 -8.33 -4.33 -21.51
C LYS A 98 -7.89 -5.34 -22.59
N LEU A 99 -8.57 -6.47 -22.73
CA LEU A 99 -8.21 -7.49 -23.71
C LEU A 99 -8.64 -7.02 -25.11
N PRO A 100 -7.70 -6.79 -26.06
CA PRO A 100 -8.05 -6.38 -27.42
C PRO A 100 -8.79 -7.51 -28.15
N GLU A 101 -9.80 -7.15 -28.94
CA GLU A 101 -10.59 -8.09 -29.73
C GLU A 101 -9.70 -8.90 -30.68
N GLY A 102 -9.87 -10.23 -30.70
CA GLY A 102 -9.12 -11.15 -31.56
C GLY A 102 -7.80 -11.70 -31.00
N ASN A 103 -7.39 -11.33 -29.78
CA ASN A 103 -6.14 -11.83 -29.19
C ASN A 103 -6.24 -13.27 -28.63
N LEU A 104 -7.44 -13.76 -28.34
CA LEU A 104 -7.69 -15.11 -27.82
C LEU A 104 -8.89 -15.73 -28.53
N GLU A 105 -8.84 -17.05 -28.73
CA GLU A 105 -9.99 -17.81 -29.23
C GLU A 105 -11.18 -17.74 -28.25
N ASP A 106 -12.40 -17.70 -28.78
CA ASP A 106 -13.64 -17.67 -27.97
C ASP A 106 -13.74 -18.84 -26.98
N SER A 107 -13.22 -20.02 -27.37
CA SER A 107 -13.12 -21.22 -26.55
C SER A 107 -12.26 -20.97 -25.29
N THR A 108 -11.18 -20.20 -25.45
CA THR A 108 -10.23 -19.84 -24.40
C THR A 108 -10.85 -18.79 -23.48
N ILE A 109 -11.48 -17.76 -24.03
CA ILE A 109 -12.19 -16.74 -23.25
C ILE A 109 -13.29 -17.38 -22.40
N TYR A 110 -14.07 -18.30 -22.99
CA TYR A 110 -15.09 -19.06 -22.27
C TYR A 110 -14.50 -19.87 -21.11
N GLY A 111 -13.37 -20.54 -21.34
CA GLY A 111 -12.62 -21.25 -20.31
C GLY A 111 -12.19 -20.33 -19.16
N MET A 112 -11.61 -19.18 -19.49
CA MET A 112 -11.16 -18.18 -18.51
C MET A 112 -12.32 -17.63 -17.67
N GLN A 113 -13.46 -17.31 -18.29
CA GLN A 113 -14.66 -16.88 -17.56
C GLN A 113 -15.21 -17.96 -16.61
N ARG A 114 -15.09 -19.25 -16.99
CA ARG A 114 -15.46 -20.36 -16.11
C ARG A 114 -14.53 -20.44 -14.90
N HIS A 115 -13.22 -20.26 -15.11
CA HIS A 115 -12.24 -20.24 -14.03
C HIS A 115 -12.44 -19.04 -13.10
N ARG A 116 -12.70 -17.85 -13.65
CA ARG A 116 -13.10 -16.64 -12.90
C ARG A 116 -14.24 -16.95 -11.93
N ARG A 117 -15.37 -17.46 -12.44
CA ARG A 117 -16.55 -17.79 -11.61
C ARG A 117 -16.23 -18.78 -10.50
N HIS A 118 -15.36 -19.75 -10.76
CA HIS A 118 -14.94 -20.71 -9.73
C HIS A 118 -14.06 -20.07 -8.65
N LEU A 119 -13.13 -19.21 -9.05
CA LEU A 119 -12.27 -18.47 -8.12
C LEU A 119 -13.12 -17.54 -7.24
N GLU A 120 -14.00 -16.74 -7.85
CA GLU A 120 -14.91 -15.84 -7.15
C GLU A 120 -15.84 -16.58 -6.18
N ARG A 121 -16.35 -17.76 -6.55
CA ARG A 121 -17.22 -18.57 -5.68
C ARG A 121 -16.48 -19.13 -4.45
N ILE A 122 -15.21 -19.51 -4.59
CA ILE A 122 -14.47 -20.22 -3.54
C ILE A 122 -13.66 -19.26 -2.65
N ILE A 123 -13.04 -18.24 -3.24
CA ILE A 123 -12.21 -17.25 -2.55
C ILE A 123 -13.05 -16.04 -2.13
N GLY A 124 -14.03 -15.66 -2.94
CA GLY A 124 -14.94 -14.54 -2.69
C GLY A 124 -14.72 -13.38 -3.66
N VAL A 125 -15.81 -12.80 -4.14
CA VAL A 125 -15.84 -11.67 -5.09
C VAL A 125 -15.15 -10.42 -4.53
N ARG A 126 -15.35 -10.14 -3.23
CA ARG A 126 -14.80 -8.97 -2.52
C ARG A 126 -13.43 -9.22 -1.90
N PHE A 127 -12.82 -10.37 -2.18
CA PHE A 127 -11.52 -10.71 -1.61
C PHE A 127 -10.45 -9.74 -2.16
N PRO A 128 -9.68 -9.06 -1.30
CA PRO A 128 -8.64 -8.14 -1.73
C PRO A 128 -7.44 -8.92 -2.29
N VAL A 129 -7.04 -8.62 -3.53
CA VAL A 129 -5.96 -9.34 -4.24
C VAL A 129 -4.62 -9.23 -3.49
N GLN A 130 -4.40 -8.14 -2.75
CA GLN A 130 -3.19 -7.93 -1.95
C GLN A 130 -3.06 -8.91 -0.77
N GLN A 131 -4.15 -9.57 -0.39
CA GLN A 131 -4.16 -10.62 0.65
C GLN A 131 -4.09 -12.03 0.03
N LEU A 132 -3.93 -12.16 -1.29
CA LEU A 132 -3.83 -13.44 -1.97
C LEU A 132 -2.49 -14.10 -1.64
N THR A 133 -2.53 -15.10 -0.77
CA THR A 133 -1.36 -15.92 -0.42
C THR A 133 -1.39 -17.26 -1.12
N THR A 134 -0.24 -17.93 -1.17
CA THR A 134 -0.14 -19.32 -1.69
C THR A 134 -1.06 -20.28 -0.95
N GLU A 135 -1.30 -20.06 0.34
CA GLU A 135 -2.22 -20.87 1.14
C GLU A 135 -3.67 -20.75 0.64
N VAL A 136 -4.11 -19.53 0.32
CA VAL A 136 -5.46 -19.29 -0.25
C VAL A 136 -5.61 -20.01 -1.60
N LEU A 137 -4.56 -19.96 -2.43
CA LEU A 137 -4.54 -20.67 -3.73
C LEU A 137 -4.55 -22.19 -3.56
N GLN A 138 -3.78 -22.74 -2.63
CA GLN A 138 -3.79 -24.18 -2.35
C GLN A 138 -5.14 -24.65 -1.80
N ASN A 139 -5.79 -23.85 -0.97
CA ASN A 139 -7.15 -24.11 -0.50
C ASN A 139 -8.16 -24.11 -1.66
N TYR A 140 -8.03 -23.20 -2.62
CA TYR A 140 -8.83 -23.22 -3.84
C TYR A 140 -8.63 -24.52 -4.65
N VAL A 141 -7.37 -24.90 -4.91
CA VAL A 141 -7.05 -26.13 -5.66
C VAL A 141 -7.59 -27.36 -4.95
N SER A 142 -7.43 -27.44 -3.63
CA SER A 142 -7.95 -28.53 -2.80
C SER A 142 -9.48 -28.61 -2.82
N LYS A 143 -10.18 -27.48 -2.70
CA LYS A 143 -11.65 -27.44 -2.81
C LYS A 143 -12.11 -27.78 -4.22
N ARG A 144 -11.39 -27.35 -5.25
CA ARG A 144 -11.79 -27.56 -6.65
C ARG A 144 -11.54 -28.99 -7.13
N SER A 145 -10.47 -29.63 -6.66
CA SER A 145 -10.14 -31.03 -6.94
C SER A 145 -11.08 -32.00 -6.25
N ARG A 146 -11.62 -31.69 -5.06
CA ARG A 146 -12.67 -32.52 -4.43
C ARG A 146 -14.03 -32.43 -5.14
N GLY A 147 -14.35 -31.28 -5.71
CA GLY A 147 -15.58 -31.06 -6.48
C GLY A 147 -15.51 -31.48 -7.95
N CYS A 148 -14.36 -31.96 -8.42
CA CYS A 148 -14.18 -32.50 -9.76
C CYS A 148 -13.49 -33.85 -9.65
N LEU A 149 -14.15 -34.94 -10.05
CA LEU A 149 -13.47 -36.21 -10.31
C LEU A 149 -12.55 -36.04 -11.53
N ILE A 150 -11.41 -35.35 -11.37
CA ILE A 150 -10.38 -35.21 -12.39
C ILE A 150 -9.07 -35.74 -11.82
N THR A 151 -8.62 -36.84 -12.39
CA THR A 151 -7.33 -37.48 -12.15
C THR A 151 -6.16 -36.51 -12.35
N SER A 152 -5.15 -36.64 -11.48
CA SER A 152 -4.06 -35.71 -11.18
C SER A 152 -3.24 -35.14 -12.35
N LYS A 153 -3.41 -35.62 -13.58
CA LYS A 153 -2.68 -35.15 -14.78
C LYS A 153 -3.10 -33.75 -15.25
N LYS A 154 -4.32 -33.27 -14.98
CA LYS A 154 -4.82 -31.96 -15.45
C LYS A 154 -4.47 -30.78 -14.53
N VAL A 155 -4.06 -31.02 -13.29
CA VAL A 155 -3.77 -29.95 -12.30
C VAL A 155 -2.46 -29.21 -12.65
N ASN A 156 -1.47 -29.92 -13.19
CA ASN A 156 -0.19 -29.33 -13.59
C ASN A 156 -0.32 -28.37 -14.80
N GLY A 157 -1.30 -28.57 -15.69
CA GLY A 157 -1.53 -27.67 -16.83
C GLY A 157 -2.07 -26.29 -16.43
N LEU A 158 -2.94 -26.25 -15.42
CA LEU A 158 -3.51 -24.99 -14.90
C LEU A 158 -2.50 -24.18 -14.10
N ALA A 159 -1.59 -24.84 -13.36
CA ALA A 159 -0.49 -24.15 -12.68
C ALA A 159 0.50 -23.53 -13.69
N ARG A 160 0.72 -24.20 -14.84
CA ARG A 160 1.59 -23.70 -15.91
C ARG A 160 1.01 -22.47 -16.61
N LEU A 161 -0.28 -22.49 -16.95
CA LEU A 161 -0.98 -21.33 -17.54
C LEU A 161 -1.02 -20.12 -16.60
N LEU A 162 -1.14 -20.32 -15.29
CA LEU A 162 -1.11 -19.23 -14.32
C LEU A 162 0.29 -18.63 -14.14
N HIS A 163 1.36 -19.40 -14.34
CA HIS A 163 2.72 -18.87 -14.29
C HIS A 163 3.10 -18.11 -15.57
N GLU A 164 2.58 -18.54 -16.72
CA GLU A 164 2.83 -17.93 -18.04
C GLU A 164 2.05 -16.61 -18.24
N VAL A 165 0.91 -16.44 -17.56
CA VAL A 165 0.11 -15.20 -17.58
C VAL A 165 0.64 -14.14 -16.59
N PHE A 166 1.47 -14.54 -15.62
CA PHE A 166 2.01 -13.67 -14.57
C PHE A 166 3.54 -13.44 -14.64
N SER A 167 4.19 -13.82 -15.75
CA SER A 167 5.55 -13.35 -16.13
C SER A 167 5.46 -12.36 -17.28
#